data_AF-A0AAP9UQX8-F1
#
_entry.id   AF-A0AAP9UQX8-F1
#
_cell.length_a   1.000
_cell.length_b   1.000
_cell.length_c   1.000
_cell.angle_alpha   90.00
_cell.angle_beta   90.00
_cell.angle_gamma   90.00
#
_symmetry.space_group_name_H-M   'P 1'
#
loop_
_entity.id
_entity.type
_entity.pdbx_description
1 polymer ?
#
loop_
_entity_poly.entity_id
_entity_poly.type
_entity_poly.pdbx_seq_one_letter_code
_entity_poly.pdbx_strand_id
1 'polypeptide(L)'
;MLKTIGFYGFLASVCLNLFLRFGLKINGTANDIISTASLVFVLVYVWDDLKKRSAKTLILQGITLIIFVALLVFVIMKGQTFIASLPFFEGWETPAKWVYILLVLFLGSNLFIYINEKITNSKKEAS
;
A
#
# COMPACT_ATOMS: atom_id res chain seq x y z
N MET A 1 22.07 6.45 0.43
CA MET A 1 21.44 7.62 -0.22
C MET A 1 20.25 7.22 -1.09
N LEU A 2 20.38 6.27 -2.03
CA LEU A 2 19.27 5.86 -2.91
C LEU A 2 18.04 5.30 -2.17
N LYS A 3 18.24 4.43 -1.16
CA LYS A 3 17.15 3.91 -0.31
C LYS A 3 16.37 5.03 0.40
N THR A 4 17.05 6.04 0.92
CA THR A 4 16.41 7.16 1.62
C THR A 4 15.57 7.99 0.64
N ILE A 5 16.12 8.28 -0.55
CA ILE A 5 15.45 9.06 -1.61
C ILE A 5 14.24 8.31 -2.18
N GLY A 6 14.35 7.00 -2.40
CA GLY A 6 13.24 6.16 -2.89
C GLY A 6 12.08 6.06 -1.90
N PHE A 7 12.38 5.95 -0.60
CA PHE A 7 11.35 5.92 0.45
C PHE A 7 10.61 7.25 0.57
N TYR A 8 11.32 8.38 0.63
CA TYR A 8 10.68 9.70 0.70
C TYR A 8 9.94 10.04 -0.60
N GLY A 9 10.47 9.66 -1.77
CA GLY A 9 9.80 9.82 -3.06
C GLY A 9 8.52 9.00 -3.16
N PHE A 10 8.53 7.75 -2.68
CA PHE A 10 7.32 6.92 -2.59
C PHE A 10 6.27 7.54 -1.65
N LEU A 11 6.68 7.91 -0.44
CA LEU A 11 5.78 8.48 0.57
C LEU A 11 5.12 9.78 0.05
N ALA A 12 5.91 10.67 -0.53
CA ALA A 12 5.42 11.90 -1.14
C ALA A 12 4.45 11.63 -2.29
N SER A 13 4.76 10.65 -3.15
CA SER A 13 3.94 10.31 -4.32
C SER A 13 2.60 9.65 -3.91
N VAL A 14 2.59 8.81 -2.88
CA VAL A 14 1.36 8.22 -2.32
C VAL A 14 0.49 9.29 -1.65
N CYS A 15 1.07 10.17 -0.84
CA CYS A 15 0.35 11.27 -0.21
C CYS A 15 -0.26 12.21 -1.26
N LEU A 16 0.51 12.54 -2.31
CA LEU A 16 0.04 13.41 -3.39
C LEU A 16 -1.10 12.78 -4.20
N ASN A 17 -1.02 11.47 -4.48
CA ASN A 17 -2.08 10.72 -5.16
C ASN A 17 -3.39 10.71 -4.37
N LEU A 18 -3.31 10.39 -3.07
CA LEU A 18 -4.47 10.43 -2.17
C LEU A 18 -5.08 11.83 -2.12
N PHE A 19 -4.25 12.88 -2.02
CA PHE A 19 -4.70 14.26 -1.99
C PHE A 19 -5.40 14.68 -3.29
N LEU A 20 -4.84 14.36 -4.45
CA LEU A 20 -5.43 14.68 -5.76
C LEU A 20 -6.75 13.94 -6.00
N ARG A 21 -6.77 12.64 -5.70
CA ARG A 21 -7.91 11.79 -6.01
C ARG A 21 -9.12 12.04 -5.12
N PHE A 22 -8.90 12.19 -3.82
CA PHE A 22 -9.99 12.30 -2.85
C PHE A 22 -10.14 13.72 -2.28
N GLY A 23 -9.07 14.51 -2.19
CA GLY A 23 -9.13 15.92 -1.75
C GLY A 23 -9.63 16.86 -2.85
N LEU A 24 -9.12 16.70 -4.07
CA LEU A 24 -9.48 17.54 -5.22
C LEU A 24 -10.44 16.87 -6.21
N LYS A 25 -10.85 15.61 -5.97
CA LYS A 25 -11.69 14.80 -6.87
C LYS A 25 -11.18 14.73 -8.32
N ILE A 26 -9.87 14.89 -8.52
CA ILE A 26 -9.26 14.81 -9.85
C ILE A 26 -9.11 13.33 -10.20
N ASN A 27 -10.04 12.83 -11.01
CA ASN A 27 -9.94 11.53 -11.64
C ASN A 27 -9.49 11.73 -13.10
N GLY A 28 -8.31 11.23 -13.46
CA GLY A 28 -7.76 11.37 -14.80
C GLY A 28 -6.26 11.05 -14.88
N THR A 29 -5.68 11.27 -16.04
CA THR A 29 -4.32 10.87 -16.44
C THR A 29 -3.22 11.30 -15.45
N ALA A 30 -3.39 12.44 -14.79
CA ALA A 30 -2.44 12.93 -13.78
C ALA A 30 -2.35 11.99 -12.56
N ASN A 31 -3.47 11.40 -12.14
CA ASN A 31 -3.48 10.50 -10.99
C ASN A 31 -2.85 9.13 -11.35
N ASP A 32 -3.02 8.69 -12.58
CA ASP A 32 -2.40 7.47 -13.11
C ASP A 32 -0.89 7.64 -13.27
N ILE A 33 -0.42 8.82 -13.70
CA ILE A 33 1.00 9.16 -13.79
C ILE A 33 1.64 9.14 -12.38
N ILE A 34 0.97 9.71 -11.38
CA ILE A 34 1.48 9.72 -10.00
C ILE A 34 1.44 8.32 -9.38
N SER A 35 0.41 7.51 -9.65
CA SER A 35 0.39 6.09 -9.27
C SER A 35 1.59 5.35 -9.86
N THR A 36 1.84 5.52 -11.16
CA THR A 36 2.95 4.89 -11.88
C THR A 36 4.30 5.34 -11.32
N ALA A 37 4.47 6.64 -11.07
CA ALA A 37 5.68 7.20 -10.47
C ALA A 37 5.93 6.64 -9.06
N SER A 38 4.87 6.53 -8.24
CA SER A 38 4.94 5.91 -6.90
C SER A 38 5.48 4.48 -7.00
N LEU A 39 4.97 3.71 -7.97
CA LEU A 39 5.37 2.32 -8.21
C LEU A 39 6.83 2.20 -8.63
N VAL A 40 7.30 3.10 -9.50
CA VAL A 40 8.72 3.19 -9.90
C VAL A 40 9.60 3.53 -8.70
N PHE A 41 9.20 4.46 -7.83
CA PHE A 41 9.96 4.80 -6.62
C PHE A 41 10.03 3.63 -5.63
N VAL A 42 8.95 2.85 -5.47
CA VAL A 42 8.99 1.61 -4.68
C VAL A 42 9.99 0.64 -5.29
N LEU A 43 9.91 0.38 -6.59
CA LEU A 43 10.81 -0.55 -7.27
C LEU A 43 12.27 -0.15 -7.09
N VAL A 44 12.60 1.13 -7.25
CA VAL A 44 13.95 1.67 -7.01
C VAL A 44 14.37 1.53 -5.54
N TYR A 45 13.45 1.73 -4.59
CA TYR A 45 13.73 1.58 -3.16
C TYR A 45 14.11 0.14 -2.79
N VAL A 46 13.36 -0.84 -3.28
CA VAL A 46 13.60 -2.26 -2.95
C VAL A 46 14.58 -2.95 -3.91
N TRP A 47 14.99 -2.31 -5.01
CA TRP A 47 15.81 -2.91 -6.07
C TRP A 47 17.07 -3.63 -5.57
N ASP A 48 17.84 -2.99 -4.69
CA ASP A 48 19.09 -3.58 -4.15
C ASP A 48 18.83 -4.74 -3.18
N ASP A 49 17.68 -4.77 -2.51
CA ASP A 49 17.28 -5.92 -1.68
C ASP A 49 16.66 -7.04 -2.52
N LEU A 50 15.99 -6.71 -3.63
CA LEU A 50 15.44 -7.69 -4.57
C LEU A 50 16.57 -8.43 -5.30
N LYS A 51 17.64 -7.72 -5.70
CA LYS A 51 18.83 -8.33 -6.33
C LYS A 51 19.52 -9.39 -5.48
N LYS A 52 19.40 -9.31 -4.16
CA LYS A 52 20.01 -10.27 -3.21
C LYS A 52 19.17 -11.51 -2.97
N ARG A 53 17.90 -11.51 -3.40
CA ARG A 53 16.97 -12.62 -3.18
C ARG A 53 16.98 -13.57 -4.38
N SER A 54 16.87 -14.88 -4.10
CA SER A 54 16.72 -15.89 -5.15
C SER A 54 15.42 -15.69 -5.94
N ALA A 55 15.43 -15.99 -7.23
CA ALA A 55 14.26 -15.85 -8.11
C ALA A 55 12.99 -16.51 -7.54
N LYS A 56 13.12 -17.68 -6.90
CA LYS A 56 12.01 -18.38 -6.23
C LYS A 56 11.40 -17.56 -5.08
N THR A 57 12.22 -16.80 -4.35
CA THR A 57 11.76 -15.96 -3.24
C THR A 57 11.06 -14.70 -3.75
N LEU A 58 11.57 -14.11 -4.82
CA LEU A 58 10.97 -12.94 -5.47
C LEU A 58 9.58 -13.25 -6.03
N ILE A 59 9.42 -14.39 -6.72
CA ILE A 59 8.13 -14.82 -7.27
C ILE A 59 7.10 -15.01 -6.14
N LEU A 60 7.48 -15.69 -5.06
CA LEU A 60 6.58 -15.92 -3.92
C LEU A 60 6.15 -14.60 -3.27
N GLN A 61 7.10 -13.70 -3.01
CA GLN A 61 6.80 -12.38 -2.44
C GLN A 61 5.92 -11.53 -3.37
N GLY A 62 6.15 -11.60 -4.68
CA GLY A 62 5.31 -10.93 -5.68
C GLY A 62 3.86 -11.42 -5.64
N ILE A 63 3.65 -12.74 -5.62
CA ILE A 63 2.31 -13.33 -5.51
C ILE A 63 1.64 -12.92 -4.20
N THR A 64 2.36 -13.02 -3.07
CA THR A 64 1.84 -12.58 -1.76
C THR A 64 1.45 -11.11 -1.79
N LEU A 65 2.26 -10.24 -2.39
CA LEU A 65 1.97 -8.81 -2.50
C LEU A 65 0.71 -8.55 -3.34
N ILE A 66 0.55 -9.20 -4.50
CA ILE A 66 -0.63 -9.04 -5.36
C ILE A 66 -1.91 -9.43 -4.60
N ILE A 67 -1.91 -10.59 -3.94
CA ILE A 67 -3.05 -11.07 -3.16
C ILE A 67 -3.35 -10.10 -2.00
N PHE A 68 -2.32 -9.64 -1.31
CA PHE A 68 -2.45 -8.73 -0.18
C PHE A 68 -3.03 -7.38 -0.58
N VAL A 69 -2.55 -6.81 -1.69
CA VAL A 69 -3.09 -5.55 -2.24
C VAL A 69 -4.55 -5.72 -2.64
N ALA A 70 -4.92 -6.83 -3.30
CA ALA A 70 -6.30 -7.09 -3.66
C ALA A 70 -7.22 -7.19 -2.43
N LEU A 71 -6.77 -7.87 -1.38
CA LEU A 71 -7.47 -7.95 -0.09
C LEU A 71 -7.63 -6.56 0.56
N LEU A 72 -6.58 -5.75 0.60
CA LEU A 72 -6.65 -4.40 1.16
C LEU A 72 -7.65 -3.53 0.41
N VAL A 73 -7.62 -3.53 -0.92
CA VAL A 73 -8.57 -2.78 -1.74
C VAL A 73 -10.00 -3.25 -1.46
N PHE A 74 -10.22 -4.55 -1.38
CA PHE A 74 -11.53 -5.11 -1.06
C PHE A 74 -12.04 -4.65 0.32
N VAL A 75 -11.21 -4.74 1.36
CA VAL A 75 -11.54 -4.32 2.73
C VAL A 75 -11.80 -2.81 2.80
N ILE A 76 -11.01 -2.01 2.09
CA ILE A 76 -11.24 -0.58 2.00
C ILE A 76 -12.60 -0.31 1.35
N MET A 77 -12.87 -0.86 0.17
CA MET A 77 -14.13 -0.63 -0.54
C MET A 77 -15.35 -1.04 0.27
N LYS A 78 -15.35 -2.25 0.85
CA LYS A 78 -16.47 -2.74 1.68
C LYS A 78 -16.66 -1.91 2.95
N GLY A 79 -15.57 -1.53 3.63
CA GLY A 79 -15.66 -0.69 4.82
C GLY A 79 -16.18 0.71 4.52
N GLN A 80 -15.81 1.31 3.39
CA GLN A 80 -16.33 2.61 2.96
C GLN A 80 -17.85 2.58 2.74
N THR A 81 -18.35 1.50 2.11
CA THR A 81 -19.81 1.31 1.93
C THR A 81 -20.52 1.08 3.26
N PHE A 82 -19.89 0.36 4.18
CA PHE A 82 -20.44 0.11 5.52
C PHE A 82 -20.52 1.39 6.34
N ILE A 83 -19.45 2.19 6.38
CA ILE A 83 -19.43 3.50 7.06
C ILE A 83 -20.54 4.42 6.54
N ALA A 84 -20.73 4.45 5.21
CA ALA A 84 -21.78 5.27 4.60
C ALA A 84 -23.21 4.81 4.93
N SER A 85 -23.40 3.56 5.34
CA SER A 85 -24.71 3.01 5.70
C SER A 85 -25.09 3.22 7.17
N LEU A 86 -24.14 3.68 8.00
CA LEU A 86 -24.36 3.84 9.43
C LEU A 86 -24.85 5.27 9.75
N PRO A 87 -26.02 5.42 10.41
CA PRO A 87 -26.55 6.73 10.80
C PRO A 87 -25.60 7.50 11.74
N PHE A 88 -24.77 6.78 12.49
CA PHE A 88 -23.79 7.37 13.40
C PHE A 88 -22.81 8.35 12.71
N PHE A 89 -22.51 8.12 11.42
CA PHE A 89 -21.57 8.95 10.67
C PHE A 89 -22.25 10.03 9.81
N GLU A 90 -23.56 10.22 9.94
CA GLU A 90 -24.30 11.21 9.16
C GLU A 90 -23.73 12.63 9.41
N GLY A 91 -23.36 13.32 8.33
CA GLY A 91 -22.67 14.62 8.39
C GLY A 91 -21.16 14.55 8.71
N TRP A 92 -20.64 13.38 9.08
CA TRP A 92 -19.21 13.10 9.32
C TRP A 92 -18.66 12.01 8.41
N GLU A 93 -19.36 11.62 7.33
CA GLU A 93 -18.94 10.45 6.54
C GLU A 93 -17.57 10.64 5.91
N THR A 94 -17.28 11.84 5.44
CA THR A 94 -16.01 12.16 4.77
C THR A 94 -14.80 11.96 5.70
N PRO A 95 -14.69 12.64 6.87
CA PRO A 95 -13.58 12.41 7.78
C PRO A 95 -13.53 10.97 8.31
N ALA A 96 -14.67 10.33 8.59
CA ALA A 96 -14.71 8.94 9.03
C ALA A 96 -14.12 7.98 7.98
N LYS A 97 -14.48 8.18 6.71
CA LYS A 97 -13.94 7.42 5.57
C LYS A 97 -12.43 7.57 5.44
N TRP A 98 -11.89 8.78 5.63
CA TRP A 98 -10.45 9.03 5.60
C TRP A 98 -9.71 8.34 6.74
N VAL A 99 -10.21 8.48 7.97
CA VAL A 99 -9.64 7.81 9.14
C VAL A 99 -9.61 6.30 8.95
N TYR A 100 -10.70 5.73 8.42
CA TYR A 100 -10.77 4.30 8.12
C TYR A 100 -9.72 3.85 7.09
N ILE A 101 -9.55 4.59 5.99
CA ILE A 101 -8.53 4.25 4.97
C ILE A 101 -7.13 4.24 5.61
N LEU A 102 -6.80 5.27 6.39
CA LEU A 102 -5.50 5.36 7.06
C LEU A 102 -5.29 4.20 8.05
N LEU A 103 -6.33 3.84 8.80
CA LEU A 103 -6.28 2.76 9.78
C LEU A 103 -6.11 1.38 9.11
N VAL A 104 -6.82 1.11 8.02
CA VAL A 104 -6.67 -0.13 7.24
C VAL A 104 -5.30 -0.22 6.59
N LEU A 105 -4.78 0.89 6.03
CA LEU A 105 -3.44 0.92 5.47
C LEU A 105 -2.39 0.67 6.55
N PHE A 106 -2.51 1.30 7.72
CA PHE A 106 -1.59 1.10 8.83
C PHE A 106 -1.58 -0.35 9.32
N LEU A 107 -2.75 -0.94 9.62
CA LEU A 107 -2.85 -2.33 10.06
C LEU A 107 -2.39 -3.29 8.96
N GLY A 108 -2.76 -3.03 7.71
CA GLY A 108 -2.36 -3.80 6.55
C GLY A 108 -0.85 -3.83 6.37
N SER A 109 -0.18 -2.68 6.39
CA SER A 109 1.28 -2.61 6.26
C SER A 109 1.99 -3.37 7.38
N ASN A 110 1.54 -3.25 8.63
CA ASN A 110 2.11 -4.00 9.75
C ASN A 110 1.94 -5.52 9.57
N LEU A 111 0.75 -5.96 9.15
CA LEU A 111 0.48 -7.37 8.89
C LEU A 111 1.35 -7.93 7.75
N PHE A 112 1.51 -7.16 6.67
CA PHE A 112 2.38 -7.55 5.56
C PHE A 112 3.83 -7.71 6.00
N ILE A 113 4.36 -6.76 6.77
CA ILE A 113 5.73 -6.83 7.31
C ILE A 113 5.88 -8.11 8.15
N TYR A 114 4.93 -8.36 9.07
CA TYR A 114 4.94 -9.55 9.91
C TYR A 114 4.94 -10.87 9.11
N ILE A 115 4.06 -10.98 8.10
CA ILE A 115 4.01 -12.16 7.22
C ILE A 115 5.33 -12.32 6.45
N ASN A 116 5.85 -11.22 5.93
CA ASN A 116 7.07 -11.23 5.12
C ASN A 116 8.32 -11.59 5.94
N GLU A 117 8.41 -11.11 7.19
CA GLU A 117 9.43 -11.51 8.14
C GLU A 117 9.33 -13.00 8.46
N LYS A 118 8.11 -13.50 8.72
CA LYS A 118 7.90 -14.92 9.00
C LYS A 118 8.31 -15.83 7.83
N ILE A 119 7.96 -15.46 6.59
CA ILE A 119 8.37 -16.18 5.37
C ILE A 119 9.89 -16.13 5.17
N THR A 120 10.52 -15.01 5.53
CA THR A 120 11.97 -14.84 5.38
C THR A 120 12.75 -15.63 6.46
N ASN A 121 12.25 -15.66 7.70
CA ASN A 121 12.87 -16.38 8.82
C ASN A 121 12.68 -17.90 8.71
N SER A 122 11.50 -18.38 8.28
CA SER A 122 11.28 -19.82 8.07
C SER A 122 12.21 -20.43 7.00
N LYS A 123 12.74 -19.60 6.09
CA LYS A 123 13.72 -20.01 5.09
C LYS A 123 15.15 -20.08 5.63
N LYS A 124 15.48 -19.35 6.70
CA LYS A 124 16.79 -19.41 7.37
C LYS A 124 16.94 -20.65 8.24
N GLU A 125 15.85 -21.16 8.81
CA GLU A 125 15.86 -22.37 9.65
C GLU A 125 15.86 -23.68 8.84
N ALA A 126 15.54 -23.61 7.53
CA ALA A 126 15.53 -24.74 6.62
C ALA A 126 16.78 -24.85 5.72
N SER A 127 17.79 -24.00 5.95
CA SER A 127 19.09 -23.98 5.28
C SER A 127 20.20 -24.35 6.25
#